data_AF-A0A9X5HF91-F1
#
_entry.id   AF-A0A9X5HF91-F1
#
_cell.length_a   1.000
_cell.length_b   1.000
_cell.length_c   1.000
_cell.angle_alpha   90.00
_cell.angle_beta   90.00
_cell.angle_gamma   90.00
#
_symmetry.space_group_name_H-M   'P 1'
#
loop_
_entity.id
_entity.type
_entity.pdbx_description
1 polymer ?
#
loop_
_entity_poly.entity_id
_entity_poly.type
_entity_poly.pdbx_seq_one_letter_code
_entity_poly.pdbx_strand_id
1 'polypeptide(L)'
;MATLEQDWVLLEPDMRPLAHTVPADRRWIELSDGWVTVYGVCPPDPFQRCRIAHDLACPAQTLPDLWPWLTSLRIENARRVERGDDPEPPPSSEPWPDAG
;
A
#
# COMPACT_ATOMS: atom_id res chain seq x y z
N MET A 1 -26.61 7.97 17.66
CA MET A 1 -25.13 8.06 17.56
C MET A 1 -24.74 7.44 16.24
N ALA A 2 -24.33 8.24 15.27
CA ALA A 2 -23.73 7.70 14.05
C ALA A 2 -22.30 7.31 14.40
N THR A 3 -22.03 6.01 14.51
CA THR A 3 -20.67 5.53 14.34
C THR A 3 -20.26 5.98 12.95
N LEU A 4 -19.26 6.86 12.83
CA LEU A 4 -18.55 7.04 11.55
C LEU A 4 -18.23 5.63 11.08
N GLU A 5 -18.83 5.19 9.98
CA GLU A 5 -18.46 3.95 9.33
C GLU A 5 -16.97 4.11 9.01
N GLN A 6 -16.12 3.46 9.81
CA GLN A 6 -14.69 3.48 9.59
C GLN A 6 -14.45 2.61 8.36
N ASP A 7 -14.24 3.26 7.22
CA ASP A 7 -13.85 2.59 5.99
C ASP A 7 -12.39 2.15 6.14
N TRP A 8 -12.17 0.85 6.27
CA TRP A 8 -10.84 0.27 6.39
C TRP A 8 -10.33 -0.10 5.00
N VAL A 9 -9.14 0.38 4.66
CA VAL A 9 -8.47 0.02 3.42
C VAL A 9 -7.25 -0.84 3.70
N LEU A 10 -7.11 -1.95 2.98
CA LEU A 10 -5.90 -2.75 2.99
C LEU A 10 -4.87 -2.09 2.07
N LEU A 11 -3.67 -1.80 2.58
CA LEU A 11 -2.60 -1.19 1.79
C LEU A 11 -1.69 -2.24 1.17
N GLU A 12 -1.23 -1.98 -0.05
CA GLU A 12 -0.27 -2.84 -0.75
C GLU A 12 1.08 -2.83 -0.01
N PRO A 13 1.57 -4.00 0.46
CA PRO A 13 2.73 -4.06 1.36
C PRO A 13 4.06 -3.78 0.64
N ASP A 14 4.22 -4.24 -0.60
CA ASP A 14 5.51 -4.24 -1.31
C ASP A 14 5.67 -3.10 -2.31
N MET A 15 4.76 -2.12 -2.30
CA MET A 15 4.81 -1.02 -3.25
C MET A 15 4.72 0.33 -2.55
N ARG A 16 5.66 1.21 -2.90
CA ARG A 16 5.74 2.58 -2.38
C ARG A 16 6.01 3.57 -3.53
N PRO A 17 5.05 3.86 -4.42
CA PRO A 17 5.30 4.74 -5.56
C PRO A 17 5.54 6.18 -5.11
N LEU A 18 6.09 7.01 -6.02
CA LEU A 18 6.18 8.44 -5.80
C LEU A 18 4.75 9.03 -5.73
N ALA A 19 4.49 9.86 -4.73
CA ALA A 19 3.16 10.36 -4.44
C ALA A 19 2.59 11.23 -5.57
N HIS A 20 3.45 11.85 -6.38
CA HIS A 20 3.03 12.66 -7.53
C HIS A 20 2.57 11.81 -8.73
N THR A 21 2.85 10.50 -8.75
CA THR A 21 2.40 9.58 -9.82
C THR A 21 1.08 8.89 -9.49
N VAL A 22 0.47 9.24 -8.36
CA VAL A 22 -0.77 8.65 -7.83
C VAL A 22 -1.77 9.77 -7.58
N PRO A 23 -3.04 9.62 -8.01
CA PRO A 23 -4.10 10.59 -7.72
C PRO A 23 -4.25 10.86 -6.21
N ALA A 24 -4.63 12.09 -5.85
CA ALA A 24 -4.71 12.52 -4.46
C ALA A 24 -5.69 11.71 -3.60
N ASP A 25 -6.78 11.23 -4.21
CA ASP A 25 -7.80 10.38 -3.59
C ASP A 25 -7.37 8.91 -3.45
N ARG A 26 -6.25 8.51 -4.06
CA ARG A 26 -5.76 7.11 -4.10
C ARG A 26 -4.35 6.94 -3.54
N ARG A 27 -3.83 7.96 -2.84
CA ARG A 27 -2.51 7.91 -2.21
C ARG A 27 -2.61 8.09 -0.70
N TRP A 28 -1.95 7.19 0.01
CA TRP A 28 -1.84 7.23 1.46
C TRP A 28 -0.40 7.59 1.81
N ILE A 29 -0.20 8.78 2.36
CA ILE A 29 1.12 9.31 2.66
C ILE A 29 1.58 8.73 3.99
N GLU A 30 2.67 7.96 3.96
CA GLU A 30 3.30 7.40 5.15
C GLU A 30 4.05 8.51 5.89
N LEU A 31 3.69 8.71 7.15
CA LEU A 31 4.36 9.61 8.08
C LEU A 31 5.48 8.87 8.81
N SER A 32 6.41 9.61 9.41
CA SER A 32 7.59 9.04 10.10
C SER A 32 7.25 8.14 11.29
N ASP A 33 6.04 8.23 11.81
CA ASP A 33 5.50 7.48 12.95
C ASP A 33 4.69 6.25 12.52
N GLY A 34 4.72 5.88 11.23
CA GLY A 34 4.03 4.72 10.68
C GLY A 34 2.54 4.94 10.42
N TRP A 35 2.02 6.13 10.71
CA TRP A 35 0.65 6.51 10.36
C TRP A 35 0.54 6.88 8.88
N VAL A 36 -0.68 6.82 8.36
CA VAL A 36 -0.99 7.22 6.98
C VAL A 36 -2.02 8.33 6.95
N THR A 37 -1.86 9.27 6.01
CA THR A 37 -2.78 10.38 5.81
C THR A 37 -3.05 10.65 4.33
N VAL A 38 -4.22 11.19 4.01
CA VAL A 38 -4.63 11.53 2.63
C VAL A 38 -4.66 13.06 2.49
N TYR A 39 -3.72 13.62 1.73
CA TYR A 39 -3.72 15.05 1.39
C TYR A 39 -4.48 15.27 0.07
N GLY A 40 -5.75 15.66 0.17
CA GLY A 40 -6.62 15.89 -0.99
C GLY A 40 -6.31 17.14 -1.83
N VAL A 41 -5.52 18.08 -1.32
CA VAL A 41 -5.39 19.43 -1.94
C VAL A 41 -3.96 19.95 -2.12
N CYS A 42 -2.95 19.33 -1.51
CA CYS A 42 -1.56 19.77 -1.62
C CYS A 42 -0.80 18.88 -2.61
N PRO A 43 -0.04 19.43 -3.58
CA PRO A 43 0.91 18.63 -4.33
C PRO A 43 1.95 18.06 -3.37
N PRO A 44 2.23 16.75 -3.43
CA PRO A 44 3.20 16.13 -2.55
C PRO A 44 4.59 16.60 -2.94
N ASP A 45 5.54 16.49 -2.01
CA ASP A 45 6.94 16.66 -2.35
C ASP A 45 7.33 15.67 -3.48
N PRO A 46 8.16 16.07 -4.48
CA PRO A 46 8.47 15.25 -5.64
C PRO A 46 9.06 13.87 -5.29
N PHE A 47 9.75 13.76 -4.15
CA PHE A 47 10.38 12.53 -3.67
C PHE A 47 9.56 11.79 -2.62
N GLN A 48 8.45 12.38 -2.17
CA GLN A 48 7.57 11.77 -1.19
C GLN A 48 7.00 10.45 -1.73
N ARG A 49 7.08 9.40 -0.92
CA ARG A 49 6.51 8.09 -1.24
C ARG A 49 5.15 7.95 -0.57
N CYS A 50 4.29 7.15 -1.17
CA CYS A 50 2.98 6.83 -0.62
C CYS A 50 2.73 5.33 -0.65
N ARG A 51 1.61 4.91 -0.07
CA ARG A 51 0.99 3.60 -0.23
C ARG A 51 -0.24 3.73 -1.11
N ILE A 52 -0.66 2.61 -1.68
CA ILE A 52 -1.92 2.49 -2.42
C ILE A 52 -2.75 1.36 -1.80
N ALA A 53 -4.06 1.40 -2.03
CA ALA A 53 -4.95 0.32 -1.67
C ALA A 53 -4.62 -0.96 -2.47
N HIS A 54 -4.74 -2.11 -1.81
CA HIS A 54 -4.46 -3.42 -2.40
C HIS A 54 -5.42 -3.74 -3.55
N ASP A 55 -6.66 -3.26 -3.51
CA ASP A 55 -7.63 -3.47 -4.59
C ASP A 55 -7.13 -2.93 -5.95
N LEU A 56 -6.36 -1.82 -5.93
CA LEU A 56 -5.71 -1.26 -7.11
C LEU A 56 -4.56 -2.16 -7.61
N ALA A 57 -3.84 -2.82 -6.71
CA ALA A 57 -2.68 -3.67 -7.03
C ALA A 57 -3.04 -5.16 -7.23
N CYS A 58 -4.26 -5.55 -6.87
CA CYS A 58 -4.70 -6.94 -6.89
C CYS A 58 -4.81 -7.44 -8.34
N PRO A 59 -4.14 -8.55 -8.69
CA PRO A 59 -4.24 -9.11 -10.03
C PRO A 59 -5.64 -9.67 -10.33
N ALA A 60 -6.39 -10.09 -9.30
CA ALA A 60 -7.73 -10.67 -9.44
C ALA A 60 -8.83 -9.64 -9.75
N GLN A 61 -8.58 -8.35 -9.52
CA GLN A 61 -9.57 -7.30 -9.77
C GLN A 61 -9.70 -7.00 -11.27
N THR A 62 -10.87 -6.59 -11.76
CA THR A 62 -10.99 -6.11 -13.15
C THR A 62 -11.18 -4.60 -13.12
N LEU A 63 -10.07 -3.86 -13.11
CA LEU A 63 -10.05 -2.41 -13.15
C LEU A 63 -9.61 -1.92 -14.54
N PRO A 64 -10.09 -0.74 -14.99
CA PRO A 64 -9.56 -0.09 -16.18
C PRO A 64 -8.06 0.17 -16.04
N ASP A 65 -7.38 0.38 -17.17
CA ASP A 65 -5.98 0.83 -17.16
C ASP A 65 -5.92 2.28 -16.65
N LEU A 66 -5.81 2.41 -15.33
CA LEU A 66 -5.80 3.70 -14.65
C LEU A 66 -4.51 4.45 -14.93
N TRP A 67 -3.36 3.76 -14.87
CA TRP A 67 -2.05 4.32 -15.19
C TRP A 67 -0.99 3.22 -15.49
N PRO A 68 0.01 3.49 -16.36
CA PRO A 68 0.88 2.44 -16.92
C PRO A 68 1.65 1.61 -15.89
N TRP A 69 2.10 2.23 -14.79
CA TRP A 69 2.84 1.52 -13.76
C TRP A 69 1.95 0.61 -12.91
N LEU A 70 0.63 0.85 -12.81
CA LEU A 70 -0.30 -0.04 -12.11
C LEU A 70 -0.45 -1.34 -12.86
N THR A 71 -0.61 -1.24 -14.17
CA THR A 71 -0.78 -2.40 -15.04
C THR A 71 0.46 -3.29 -14.96
N SER A 72 1.66 -2.69 -15.02
CA SER A 72 2.91 -3.42 -14.79
C SER A 72 2.97 -4.06 -13.40
N LEU A 73 2.56 -3.35 -12.34
CA LEU A 73 2.53 -3.89 -10.97
C LEU A 73 1.59 -5.10 -10.87
N ARG A 74 0.39 -5.00 -11.45
CA ARG A 74 -0.60 -6.09 -11.40
C ARG A 74 -0.14 -7.33 -12.16
N ILE A 75 0.56 -7.14 -13.28
CA ILE A 75 1.20 -8.25 -14.01
C ILE A 75 2.26 -8.91 -13.14
N GLU A 76 3.11 -8.13 -12.45
CA GLU A 76 4.13 -8.71 -11.56
C GLU A 76 3.50 -9.41 -10.36
N ASN A 77 2.45 -8.84 -9.77
CA ASN A 77 1.72 -9.47 -8.67
C ASN A 77 1.07 -10.79 -9.11
N ALA A 78 0.52 -10.87 -10.33
CA ALA A 78 0.03 -12.13 -10.88
C ALA A 78 1.14 -13.19 -10.94
N ARG A 79 2.34 -12.80 -11.41
CA ARG A 79 3.50 -13.70 -11.47
C ARG A 79 3.98 -14.12 -10.08
N ARG A 80 3.93 -13.24 -9.07
CA ARG A 80 4.26 -13.56 -7.67
C ARG A 80 3.31 -14.63 -7.11
N VAL A 81 2.01 -14.48 -7.38
CA VAL A 81 1.00 -15.47 -7.01
C VAL A 81 1.28 -16.82 -7.65
N GLU A 82 1.64 -16.86 -8.95
CA GLU A 82 2.00 -18.10 -9.65
C GLU A 82 3.25 -18.77 -9.08
N ARG A 83 4.22 -17.98 -8.59
CA ARG A 83 5.43 -18.51 -7.95
C ARG A 83 5.17 -19.06 -6.54
N GLY A 84 4.04 -18.73 -5.92
CA GLY A 84 3.80 -19.02 -4.51
C GLY A 84 4.73 -18.23 -3.59
N ASP A 85 5.09 -17.01 -3.99
CA ASP A 85 5.86 -16.05 -3.19
C ASP A 85 4.96 -15.57 -2.02
N ASP A 86 4.80 -16.42 -1.00
CA ASP A 86 4.21 -16.01 0.27
C ASP A 86 5.22 -15.06 0.93
N PRO A 87 4.81 -13.88 1.42
CA PRO A 87 5.73 -13.00 2.12
C PRO A 87 6.39 -13.79 3.25
N GLU A 88 7.72 -13.77 3.28
CA GLU A 88 8.49 -14.43 4.34
C GLU A 88 7.86 -14.03 5.68
N PRO A 89 7.41 -14.99 6.52
CA PRO A 89 6.77 -14.66 7.78
C PRO A 89 7.71 -13.73 8.55
N PRO A 90 7.18 -12.68 9.22
CA PRO A 90 8.02 -11.80 10.00
C PRO A 90 8.89 -12.66 10.92
N PRO A 91 10.17 -12.29 11.13
CA PRO A 91 11.04 -13.08 11.99
C PRO A 91 10.30 -13.36 13.29
N SER A 92 10.15 -14.65 13.60
CA SER A 92 9.45 -15.14 14.79
C SER A 92 9.89 -14.28 15.96
N SER A 93 8.93 -13.68 16.67
CA SER A 93 9.19 -12.81 17.81
C SER A 93 10.21 -13.48 18.73
N GLU A 94 11.48 -13.05 18.65
CA GLU A 94 12.49 -13.48 19.57
C GLU A 94 11.95 -13.14 20.97
N PRO A 95 11.90 -14.11 21.90
CA PRO A 95 11.45 -13.81 23.25
C PRO A 95 12.37 -12.73 23.79
N TRP A 96 11.78 -11.58 24.13
CA TRP A 96 12.48 -10.45 24.75
C TRP A 96 13.31 -11.00 25.92
N PRO A 97 14.59 -10.62 26.05
CA PRO A 97 15.43 -11.14 27.14
C PRO A 97 14.78 -10.77 28.48
N ASP A 98 14.58 -11.78 29.32
CA ASP A 98 14.07 -11.62 30.67
C ASP A 98 15.05 -10.72 31.44
N ALA A 99 14.58 -9.52 31.81
CA ALA A 99 15.35 -8.61 32.63
C ALA A 99 15.27 -9.08 34.09
N GLY A 100 16.15 -10.03 34.42
CA GLY A 100 16.41 -10.46 35.80
C GLY A 100 17.13 -9.41 36.65
#